data_AF-A0A9P8JPV3-F1
#
_entry.id   AF-A0A9P8JPV3-F1
#
_cell.length_a   1.000
_cell.length_b   1.000
_cell.length_c   1.000
_cell.angle_alpha   90.00
_cell.angle_beta   90.00
_cell.angle_gamma   90.00
#
_symmetry.space_group_name_H-M   'P 1'
#
loop_
_entity.id
_entity.type
_entity.pdbx_description
1 polymer ?
#
loop_
_entity_poly.entity_id
_entity_poly.type
_entity_poly.pdbx_seq_one_letter_code
_entity_poly.pdbx_strand_id
1 'polypeptide(L)'
;MLPDCDYPELEVCSKWMIWIFLFDDEFDNGHLRYDSYAAKARLDKLRATMANEPSEHEPDEMMRIHLEIWNAIKQKAYPTIHAIVKHTIRNKDSLIGEMSAQIRYRNAMNSYCDGVIEHVRSSSRQEVPTPEEYLEVRKLSSGCEPLYALVEYAYGLELSDDRIYEPSITRHPLANLYWSFESWRYIQPPCQTEELMNKCLPFGELHQNEIRRNSAML
;
A
#
# COMPACT_ATOMS: atom_id res chain seq x y z
N MET A 1 7.68 10.61 -7.93
CA MET A 1 7.97 10.12 -6.57
C MET A 1 9.46 10.07 -6.27
N LEU A 2 10.31 9.57 -7.17
CA LEU A 2 11.73 9.25 -6.88
C LEU A 2 12.69 9.91 -7.90
N PRO A 3 12.99 11.23 -7.79
CA PRO A 3 13.77 11.94 -8.80
C PRO A 3 15.26 11.59 -8.81
N ASP A 4 15.82 11.23 -7.66
CA ASP A 4 17.26 10.99 -7.47
C ASP A 4 17.59 9.50 -7.24
N CYS A 5 16.69 8.60 -7.62
CA CYS A 5 16.82 7.17 -7.39
C CYS A 5 17.56 6.48 -8.54
N ASP A 6 18.45 5.54 -8.20
CA ASP A 6 19.17 4.73 -9.18
C ASP A 6 18.20 3.84 -9.98
N TYR A 7 18.59 3.53 -11.22
CA TYR A 7 17.71 2.83 -12.17
C TYR A 7 17.14 1.50 -11.65
N PRO A 8 17.91 0.59 -11.02
CA PRO A 8 17.37 -0.69 -10.58
C PRO A 8 16.21 -0.56 -9.58
N GLU A 9 16.33 0.36 -8.62
CA GLU A 9 15.30 0.65 -7.62
C GLU A 9 14.12 1.39 -8.25
N LEU A 10 14.38 2.36 -9.12
CA LEU A 10 13.34 3.08 -9.86
C LEU A 10 12.51 2.14 -10.73
N GLU A 11 13.13 1.14 -11.37
CA GLU A 11 12.44 0.12 -12.16
C GLU A 11 11.46 -0.67 -11.30
N VAL A 12 11.87 -1.12 -10.11
CA VAL A 12 11.02 -1.86 -9.17
C VAL A 12 9.84 -1.00 -8.70
N CYS A 13 10.10 0.24 -8.30
CA CYS A 13 9.03 1.15 -7.89
C CYS A 13 8.07 1.48 -9.04
N SER A 14 8.58 1.64 -10.26
CA SER A 14 7.75 1.91 -11.45
C SER A 14 6.88 0.69 -11.81
N LYS A 15 7.45 -0.52 -11.74
CA LYS A 15 6.70 -1.77 -11.91
C LYS A 15 5.58 -1.88 -10.90
N TRP A 16 5.86 -1.59 -9.62
CA TRP A 16 4.85 -1.59 -8.58
C TRP A 16 3.73 -0.58 -8.83
N MET A 17 4.07 0.65 -9.22
CA MET A 17 3.10 1.69 -9.54
C MET A 17 2.13 1.28 -10.65
N ILE A 18 2.62 0.63 -11.71
CA ILE A 18 1.76 0.14 -12.79
C ILE A 18 0.94 -1.05 -12.31
N TRP A 19 1.58 -1.97 -11.59
CA TRP A 19 0.96 -3.19 -11.09
C TRP A 19 -0.21 -2.89 -10.15
N ILE A 20 -0.07 -1.95 -9.21
CA ILE A 20 -1.14 -1.65 -8.24
C ILE A 20 -2.39 -1.13 -8.95
N PHE A 21 -2.26 -0.28 -9.97
CA PHE A 21 -3.43 0.20 -10.73
C PHE A 21 -4.14 -0.93 -11.46
N LEU A 22 -3.39 -1.81 -12.13
CA LEU A 22 -3.98 -2.95 -12.84
C LEU A 22 -4.63 -3.95 -11.87
N PHE A 23 -4.03 -4.13 -10.70
CA PHE A 23 -4.56 -5.04 -9.68
C PHE A 23 -5.82 -4.47 -9.02
N ASP A 24 -5.82 -3.18 -8.65
CA ASP A 24 -6.97 -2.51 -8.02
C ASP A 24 -8.18 -2.50 -8.96
N ASP A 25 -7.95 -2.37 -10.27
CA ASP A 25 -9.02 -2.35 -11.26
C ASP A 25 -9.82 -3.67 -11.31
N GLU A 26 -9.22 -4.82 -10.94
CA GLU A 26 -9.95 -6.09 -10.81
C GLU A 26 -11.11 -5.99 -9.80
N PHE A 27 -10.93 -5.18 -8.75
CA PHE A 27 -11.87 -4.98 -7.64
C PHE A 27 -12.76 -3.75 -7.81
N ASP A 28 -12.25 -2.69 -8.44
CA ASP A 28 -13.01 -1.44 -8.56
C ASP A 28 -13.96 -1.44 -9.76
N ASN A 29 -13.47 -1.89 -10.93
CA ASN A 29 -14.22 -1.88 -12.19
C ASN A 29 -14.34 -3.27 -12.83
N GLY A 30 -13.60 -4.25 -12.30
CA GLY A 30 -13.46 -5.57 -12.86
C GLY A 30 -14.46 -6.59 -12.32
N HIS A 31 -14.14 -7.85 -12.60
CA HIS A 31 -15.00 -9.00 -12.32
C HIS A 31 -15.11 -9.34 -10.82
N LEU A 32 -14.25 -8.80 -9.95
CA LEU A 32 -14.23 -9.09 -8.52
C LEU A 32 -15.04 -8.10 -7.68
N ARG A 33 -15.49 -6.99 -8.27
CA ARG A 33 -16.16 -5.87 -7.60
C ARG A 33 -17.33 -6.23 -6.69
N TYR A 34 -18.07 -7.27 -7.05
CA TYR A 34 -19.25 -7.72 -6.30
C TYR A 34 -19.11 -9.15 -5.77
N ASP A 35 -17.98 -9.81 -6.02
CA ASP A 35 -17.72 -11.19 -5.58
C ASP A 35 -16.69 -11.19 -4.46
N SER A 36 -17.17 -10.97 -3.23
CA SER A 36 -16.30 -10.94 -2.06
C SER A 36 -15.58 -12.27 -1.79
N TYR A 37 -16.12 -13.40 -2.26
CA TYR A 37 -15.47 -14.70 -2.12
C TYR A 37 -14.28 -14.83 -3.08
N ALA A 38 -14.50 -14.54 -4.36
CA ALA A 38 -13.43 -14.55 -5.36
C ALA A 38 -12.38 -13.47 -5.07
N ALA A 39 -12.80 -12.27 -4.65
CA ALA A 39 -11.90 -11.20 -4.24
C ALA A 39 -11.01 -11.62 -3.07
N LYS A 40 -11.58 -12.28 -2.05
CA LYS A 40 -10.79 -12.81 -0.93
C LYS A 40 -9.75 -13.82 -1.41
N ALA A 41 -10.14 -14.77 -2.26
CA ALA A 41 -9.22 -15.75 -2.82
C ALA A 41 -8.09 -15.08 -3.63
N ARG A 42 -8.39 -14.02 -4.37
CA ARG A 42 -7.40 -13.22 -5.11
C ARG A 42 -6.41 -12.52 -4.17
N LEU A 43 -6.90 -11.91 -3.10
CA LEU A 43 -6.08 -11.24 -2.09
C LEU A 43 -5.25 -12.22 -1.25
N ASP A 44 -5.76 -13.43 -1.00
CA ASP A 44 -5.00 -14.50 -0.32
C ASP A 44 -3.79 -14.93 -1.18
N LYS A 45 -3.93 -15.01 -2.51
CA LYS A 45 -2.80 -15.24 -3.43
C LYS A 45 -1.77 -14.11 -3.34
N LEU A 46 -2.22 -12.85 -3.28
CA LEU A 46 -1.33 -11.70 -3.09
C LEU A 46 -0.53 -11.83 -1.78
N ARG A 47 -1.20 -12.12 -0.66
CA ARG A 47 -0.52 -12.35 0.62
C ARG A 47 0.49 -13.50 0.55
N ALA A 48 0.18 -14.57 -0.18
CA ALA A 48 1.09 -15.70 -0.34
C ALA A 48 2.41 -15.33 -1.05
N THR A 49 2.41 -14.33 -1.94
CA THR A 49 3.66 -13.86 -2.57
C THR A 49 4.65 -13.25 -1.57
N MET A 50 4.16 -12.77 -0.42
CA MET A 50 4.97 -12.17 0.65
C MET A 50 5.21 -13.11 1.83
N ALA A 51 4.73 -14.36 1.74
CA ALA A 51 4.93 -15.36 2.78
C ALA A 51 6.39 -15.85 2.81
N ASN A 52 6.79 -16.39 3.95
CA ASN A 52 8.11 -17.00 4.11
C ASN A 52 8.24 -18.32 3.35
N GLU A 53 7.13 -19.03 3.18
CA GLU A 53 7.05 -20.29 2.47
C GLU A 53 6.53 -20.05 1.05
N PRO A 54 7.21 -20.60 0.01
CA PRO A 54 6.73 -20.50 -1.36
C PRO A 54 5.37 -21.20 -1.53
N SER A 55 4.48 -20.58 -2.30
CA SER A 55 3.26 -21.25 -2.77
C SER A 55 3.61 -22.46 -3.65
N GLU A 56 2.91 -23.57 -3.46
CA GLU A 56 3.00 -24.76 -4.33
C GLU A 56 2.38 -24.52 -5.72
N HIS A 57 1.47 -23.54 -5.82
CA HIS A 57 0.77 -23.23 -7.07
C HIS A 57 1.56 -22.21 -7.90
N GLU A 58 1.61 -22.44 -9.21
CA GLU A 58 2.20 -21.52 -10.17
C GLU A 58 1.46 -20.16 -10.13
N PRO A 59 2.18 -19.04 -9.94
CA PRO A 59 1.56 -17.72 -9.89
C PRO A 59 1.10 -17.30 -11.29
N ASP A 60 -0.08 -16.69 -11.38
CA ASP A 60 -0.46 -15.94 -12.57
C ASP A 60 0.41 -14.68 -12.74
N GLU A 61 0.27 -14.01 -13.89
CA GLU A 61 1.11 -12.88 -14.29
C GLU A 61 1.16 -11.76 -13.24
N MET A 62 0.03 -11.39 -12.63
CA MET A 62 -0.01 -10.34 -11.62
C MET A 62 0.74 -10.77 -10.35
N MET A 63 0.57 -12.02 -9.93
CA MET A 63 1.28 -12.56 -8.77
C MET A 63 2.77 -12.72 -9.03
N ARG A 64 3.15 -13.05 -10.27
CA ARG A 64 4.55 -13.15 -10.71
C ARG A 64 5.26 -11.79 -10.64
N ILE A 65 4.64 -10.74 -11.18
CA ILE A 65 5.17 -9.37 -11.11
C ILE A 65 5.32 -8.93 -9.64
N HIS A 66 4.31 -9.17 -8.80
CA HIS A 66 4.41 -8.83 -7.39
C HIS A 66 5.52 -9.62 -6.67
N LEU A 67 5.71 -10.89 -7.00
CA LEU A 67 6.79 -11.71 -6.46
C LEU A 67 8.18 -11.18 -6.88
N GLU A 68 8.33 -10.72 -8.12
CA GLU A 68 9.56 -10.06 -8.58
C GLU A 68 9.85 -8.79 -7.75
N ILE A 69 8.85 -7.95 -7.51
CA ILE A 69 8.96 -6.75 -6.66
C ILE A 69 9.34 -7.13 -5.23
N TRP A 70 8.62 -8.08 -4.62
CA TRP A 70 8.90 -8.53 -3.25
C TRP A 70 10.31 -9.11 -3.11
N ASN A 71 10.77 -9.89 -4.09
CA ASN A 71 12.12 -10.43 -4.09
C ASN A 71 13.18 -9.33 -4.20
N ALA A 72 12.95 -8.29 -5.00
CA ALA A 72 13.86 -7.14 -5.08
C ALA A 72 13.96 -6.40 -3.73
N ILE A 73 12.83 -6.19 -3.05
CA ILE A 73 12.79 -5.57 -1.71
C ILE A 73 13.53 -6.44 -0.68
N LYS A 74 13.37 -7.76 -0.72
CA LYS A 74 14.10 -8.70 0.16
C LYS A 74 15.60 -8.72 -0.10
N GLN A 75 16.01 -8.64 -1.36
CA GLN A 75 17.42 -8.75 -1.76
C GLN A 75 18.20 -7.44 -1.60
N LYS A 76 17.53 -6.31 -1.34
CA LYS A 76 18.21 -5.03 -1.10
C LYS A 76 19.20 -5.18 0.04
N ALA A 77 20.48 -5.10 -0.29
CA ALA A 77 21.56 -5.13 0.68
C ALA A 77 21.76 -3.72 1.23
N TYR A 78 21.67 -3.59 2.55
CA TYR A 78 21.97 -2.33 3.24
C TYR A 78 23.40 -2.41 3.75
N PRO A 79 24.35 -1.66 3.15
CA PRO A 79 25.77 -1.87 3.36
C PRO A 79 26.23 -1.72 4.81
N THR A 80 25.55 -0.86 5.58
CA THR A 80 26.03 -0.38 6.88
C THR A 80 25.80 -1.39 8.01
N ILE A 81 24.60 -1.98 8.12
CA ILE A 81 24.31 -2.97 9.17
C ILE A 81 24.71 -4.38 8.77
N HIS A 82 24.65 -4.75 7.48
CA HIS A 82 25.10 -6.08 7.04
C HIS A 82 26.59 -6.30 7.32
N ALA A 83 27.42 -5.25 7.22
CA ALA A 83 28.84 -5.33 7.60
C ALA A 83 29.02 -5.49 9.12
N ILE A 84 28.32 -4.69 9.93
CA ILE A 84 28.46 -4.70 11.41
C ILE A 84 27.89 -5.99 12.02
N VAL A 85 26.72 -6.44 11.60
CA VAL A 85 26.08 -7.68 12.10
C VAL A 85 26.90 -8.91 11.73
N LYS A 86 27.43 -8.96 10.49
CA LYS A 86 28.28 -10.07 10.01
C LYS A 86 29.65 -10.11 10.71
N HIS A 87 30.17 -8.96 11.15
CA HIS A 87 31.40 -8.89 11.95
C HIS A 87 31.16 -9.20 13.44
N THR A 88 29.98 -8.89 13.98
CA THR A 88 29.70 -9.03 15.43
C THR A 88 29.10 -10.39 15.79
N ILE A 89 28.39 -11.05 14.86
CA ILE A 89 27.67 -12.29 15.13
C ILE A 89 28.26 -13.43 14.28
N ARG A 90 29.07 -14.30 14.90
CA ARG A 90 29.65 -15.52 14.30
C ARG A 90 28.67 -16.72 14.24
N ASN A 91 27.52 -16.64 14.91
CA ASN A 91 26.52 -17.71 14.91
C ASN A 91 25.48 -17.47 13.81
N LYS A 92 25.47 -18.37 12.83
CA LYS A 92 24.81 -18.21 11.52
C LYS A 92 23.27 -18.20 11.54
N ASP A 93 22.60 -18.55 12.64
CA ASP A 93 21.22 -19.05 12.52
C ASP A 93 20.11 -18.28 13.25
N SER A 94 20.34 -17.11 13.89
CA SER A 94 19.31 -16.56 14.80
C SER A 94 18.86 -15.10 14.66
N LEU A 95 19.50 -14.20 13.89
CA LEU A 95 19.14 -12.77 13.97
C LEU A 95 19.32 -11.95 12.67
N ILE A 96 19.02 -12.52 11.50
CA ILE A 96 18.67 -11.66 10.35
C ILE A 96 17.17 -11.42 10.45
N GLY A 97 16.77 -10.52 11.36
CA GLY A 97 15.40 -9.99 11.36
C GLY A 97 15.13 -9.32 10.02
N GLU A 98 13.92 -9.48 9.49
CA GLU A 98 13.50 -8.77 8.28
C GLU A 98 13.79 -7.28 8.41
N MET A 99 14.24 -6.68 7.32
CA MET A 99 14.62 -5.28 7.31
C MET A 99 13.39 -4.40 7.48
N SER A 100 13.57 -3.22 8.06
CA SER A 100 12.45 -2.38 8.47
C SER A 100 11.54 -1.98 7.28
N ALA A 101 12.10 -1.76 6.09
CA ALA A 101 11.32 -1.56 4.86
C ALA A 101 10.57 -2.82 4.38
N GLN A 102 11.13 -4.03 4.56
CA GLN A 102 10.48 -5.30 4.20
C GLN A 102 9.24 -5.54 5.08
N ILE A 103 9.41 -5.35 6.39
CA ILE A 103 8.32 -5.48 7.38
C ILE A 103 7.23 -4.46 7.06
N ARG A 104 7.60 -3.19 6.84
CA ARG A 104 6.65 -2.12 6.53
C ARG A 104 5.92 -2.35 5.22
N TYR A 105 6.62 -2.76 4.16
CA TYR A 105 5.98 -3.08 2.89
C TYR A 105 4.96 -4.22 3.04
N ARG A 106 5.35 -5.33 3.70
CA ARG A 106 4.44 -6.46 3.94
C ARG A 106 3.23 -6.05 4.76
N ASN A 107 3.42 -5.28 5.83
CA ASN A 107 2.33 -4.81 6.69
C ASN A 107 1.38 -3.90 5.92
N ALA A 108 1.92 -2.92 5.19
CA ALA A 108 1.13 -2.00 4.37
C ALA A 108 0.34 -2.73 3.26
N MET A 109 0.94 -3.74 2.61
CA MET A 109 0.23 -4.55 1.62
C MET A 109 -0.85 -5.45 2.25
N ASN A 110 -0.65 -5.94 3.48
CA ASN A 110 -1.70 -6.66 4.22
C ASN A 110 -2.86 -5.73 4.60
N SER A 111 -2.55 -4.53 5.10
CA SER A 111 -3.54 -3.47 5.37
C SER A 111 -4.33 -3.11 4.10
N TYR A 112 -3.64 -2.94 2.96
CA TYR A 112 -4.28 -2.73 1.67
C TYR A 112 -5.26 -3.86 1.34
N CYS A 113 -4.85 -5.12 1.48
CA CYS A 113 -5.74 -6.25 1.24
C CYS A 113 -6.96 -6.25 2.17
N ASP A 114 -6.80 -5.86 3.43
CA ASP A 114 -7.90 -5.75 4.40
C ASP A 114 -8.88 -4.63 4.02
N GLY A 115 -8.37 -3.49 3.54
CA GLY A 115 -9.20 -2.39 3.02
C GLY A 115 -9.97 -2.80 1.77
N VAL A 116 -9.31 -3.43 0.80
CA VAL A 116 -9.94 -3.83 -0.48
C VAL A 116 -11.06 -4.84 -0.23
N ILE A 117 -10.84 -5.84 0.63
CA ILE A 117 -11.90 -6.83 0.89
C ILE A 117 -13.11 -6.19 1.58
N GLU A 118 -12.91 -5.20 2.45
CA GLU A 118 -14.03 -4.51 3.08
C GLU A 118 -14.78 -3.62 2.07
N HIS A 119 -14.06 -2.96 1.17
CA HIS A 119 -14.65 -2.21 0.05
C HIS A 119 -15.53 -3.11 -0.84
N VAL A 120 -15.02 -4.28 -1.24
CA VAL A 120 -15.76 -5.25 -2.06
C VAL A 120 -16.96 -5.82 -1.31
N ARG A 121 -16.84 -6.08 0.00
CA ARG A 121 -17.96 -6.55 0.83
C ARG A 121 -19.09 -5.54 0.87
N SER A 122 -18.77 -4.27 1.15
CA SER A 122 -19.77 -3.19 1.15
C SER A 122 -20.45 -3.08 -0.22
N SER A 123 -19.67 -3.13 -1.31
CA SER A 123 -20.19 -3.13 -2.68
C SER A 123 -21.09 -4.34 -2.97
N SER A 124 -20.71 -5.54 -2.54
CA SER A 124 -21.50 -6.77 -2.73
C SER A 124 -22.83 -6.75 -1.98
N ARG A 125 -22.89 -6.06 -0.82
CA ARG A 125 -24.10 -5.86 -0.03
C ARG A 125 -24.91 -4.64 -0.50
N GLN A 126 -24.41 -3.88 -1.47
CA GLN A 126 -24.99 -2.61 -1.92
C GLN A 126 -25.18 -1.61 -0.77
N GLU A 127 -24.31 -1.68 0.23
CA GLU A 127 -24.30 -0.76 1.36
C GLU A 127 -23.66 0.56 0.93
N VAL A 128 -24.25 1.66 1.38
CA VAL A 128 -23.68 2.99 1.20
C VAL A 128 -23.07 3.40 2.54
N PRO A 129 -21.74 3.39 2.67
CA PRO A 129 -21.09 3.77 3.92
C PRO A 129 -21.25 5.27 4.20
N THR A 130 -21.18 5.64 5.48
CA THR A 130 -21.00 7.04 5.86
C THR A 130 -19.66 7.58 5.36
N PRO A 131 -19.51 8.91 5.22
CA PRO A 131 -18.22 9.53 4.90
C PRO A 131 -17.06 9.01 5.74
N GLU A 132 -17.25 8.91 7.05
CA GLU A 132 -16.22 8.47 7.98
C GLU A 132 -15.82 7.01 7.75
N GLU A 133 -16.80 6.10 7.61
CA GLU A 133 -16.56 4.69 7.31
C GLU A 133 -15.84 4.52 5.96
N TYR A 134 -16.24 5.30 4.95
CA TYR A 134 -15.58 5.29 3.65
C TYR A 134 -14.11 5.69 3.77
N LEU A 135 -13.82 6.80 4.46
CA LEU A 135 -12.46 7.30 4.63
C LEU A 135 -11.57 6.29 5.36
N GLU A 136 -12.08 5.60 6.38
CA GLU A 136 -11.31 4.55 7.07
C GLU A 136 -10.98 3.37 6.16
N VAL A 137 -11.94 2.89 5.37
CA VAL A 137 -11.69 1.81 4.39
C VAL A 137 -10.75 2.26 3.28
N ARG A 138 -10.86 3.50 2.82
CA ARG A 138 -10.08 4.03 1.69
C ARG A 138 -8.65 4.38 2.04
N LYS A 139 -8.39 4.83 3.27
CA LYS A 139 -7.02 4.98 3.80
C LYS A 139 -6.19 3.71 3.58
N LEU A 140 -6.81 2.55 3.76
CA LEU A 140 -6.19 1.25 3.57
C LEU A 140 -6.21 0.80 2.10
N SER A 141 -7.38 0.85 1.45
CA SER A 141 -7.56 0.31 0.10
C SER A 141 -6.96 1.17 -1.03
N SER A 142 -6.49 2.39 -0.76
CA SER A 142 -5.91 3.27 -1.79
C SER A 142 -4.53 2.84 -2.31
N GLY A 143 -3.85 1.92 -1.63
CA GLY A 143 -2.47 1.56 -1.96
C GLY A 143 -1.46 2.68 -1.68
N CYS A 144 -1.84 3.75 -0.95
CA CYS A 144 -0.91 4.83 -0.64
C CYS A 144 0.15 4.44 0.41
N GLU A 145 -0.19 3.60 1.37
CA GLU A 145 0.73 3.22 2.48
C GLU A 145 1.97 2.43 1.99
N PRO A 146 1.85 1.43 1.10
CA PRO A 146 3.02 0.72 0.56
C PRO A 146 4.06 1.62 -0.13
N LEU A 147 3.67 2.80 -0.63
CA LEU A 147 4.59 3.74 -1.27
C LEU A 147 5.69 4.24 -0.34
N TYR A 148 5.40 4.39 0.96
CA TYR A 148 6.40 4.83 1.93
C TYR A 148 7.50 3.79 2.11
N ALA A 149 7.10 2.52 2.20
CA ALA A 149 8.06 1.42 2.26
C ALA A 149 8.88 1.30 0.97
N LEU A 150 8.29 1.63 -0.19
CA LEU A 150 9.01 1.69 -1.47
C LEU A 150 9.99 2.86 -1.56
N VAL A 151 9.68 4.03 -0.96
CA VAL A 151 10.64 5.14 -0.83
C VAL A 151 11.83 4.71 0.03
N GLU A 152 11.59 4.04 1.16
CA GLU A 152 12.66 3.53 2.00
C GLU A 152 13.53 2.49 1.28
N TYR A 153 12.91 1.57 0.56
CA TYR A 153 13.61 0.62 -0.31
C TYR A 153 14.46 1.34 -1.36
N ALA A 154 13.88 2.31 -2.06
CA ALA A 154 14.51 3.00 -3.18
C ALA A 154 15.77 3.77 -2.78
N TYR A 155 15.73 4.41 -1.61
CA TYR A 155 16.86 5.17 -1.07
C TYR A 155 17.73 4.38 -0.08
N GLY A 156 17.40 3.11 0.20
CA GLY A 156 18.12 2.28 1.17
C GLY A 156 18.07 2.85 2.59
N LEU A 157 16.95 3.45 2.99
CA LEU A 157 16.79 4.06 4.30
C LEU A 157 16.49 2.98 5.36
N GLU A 158 17.22 3.03 6.48
CA GLU A 158 16.92 2.25 7.68
C GLU A 158 16.28 3.18 8.71
N LEU A 159 14.97 3.38 8.57
CA LEU A 159 14.21 4.14 9.54
C LEU A 159 13.88 3.26 10.75
N SER A 160 14.18 3.77 11.94
CA SER A 160 13.83 3.17 13.23
C SER A 160 12.37 3.45 13.57
N ASP A 161 11.72 2.52 14.28
CA ASP A 161 10.28 2.59 14.54
C ASP A 161 9.87 3.85 15.33
N ASP A 162 10.71 4.32 16.25
CA ASP A 162 10.51 5.53 17.05
C ASP A 162 10.40 6.82 16.20
N ARG A 163 11.00 6.84 15.00
CA ARG A 163 10.98 8.01 14.11
C ARG A 163 9.81 7.99 13.13
N ILE A 164 9.25 6.83 12.81
CA ILE A 164 8.15 6.74 11.83
C ILE A 164 6.82 7.09 12.49
N TYR A 165 6.56 6.59 13.70
CA TYR A 165 5.30 6.85 14.40
C TYR A 165 5.24 8.22 15.08
N GLU A 166 6.21 9.10 14.82
CA GLU A 166 6.08 10.50 15.21
C GLU A 166 4.88 11.10 14.46
N PRO A 167 3.89 11.72 15.15
CA PRO A 167 2.68 12.22 14.52
C PRO A 167 2.92 13.21 13.37
N SER A 168 4.05 13.92 13.41
CA SER A 168 4.50 14.83 12.35
C SER A 168 4.85 14.12 11.03
N ILE A 169 5.36 12.89 11.11
CA ILE A 169 5.86 12.10 9.97
C ILE A 169 4.77 11.18 9.39
N THR A 170 3.90 10.61 10.24
CA THR A 170 2.81 9.72 9.79
C THR A 170 1.56 10.47 9.35
N ARG A 171 1.20 11.59 9.99
CA ARG A 171 -0.12 12.20 9.78
C ARG A 171 -0.19 13.09 8.53
N HIS A 172 0.87 13.82 8.23
CA HIS A 172 0.82 14.89 7.22
C HIS A 172 1.12 14.42 5.79
N PRO A 173 2.15 13.59 5.54
CA PRO A 173 2.46 13.12 4.19
C PRO A 173 1.42 12.12 3.67
N LEU A 174 1.00 11.15 4.49
CA LEU A 174 0.00 10.13 4.12
C LEU A 174 -1.33 10.78 3.80
N ALA A 175 -1.76 11.74 4.63
CA ALA A 175 -2.96 12.52 4.37
C ALA A 175 -2.86 13.29 3.05
N ASN A 176 -1.74 13.97 2.77
CA ASN A 176 -1.62 14.74 1.52
C ASN A 176 -1.64 13.87 0.27
N LEU A 177 -0.95 12.72 0.27
CA LEU A 177 -0.94 11.81 -0.86
C LEU A 177 -2.33 11.20 -1.08
N TYR A 178 -2.96 10.76 0.02
CA TYR A 178 -4.33 10.27 0.03
C TYR A 178 -5.32 11.30 -0.52
N TRP A 179 -5.31 12.52 0.02
CA TRP A 179 -6.22 13.60 -0.40
C TRP A 179 -5.99 14.02 -1.85
N SER A 180 -4.74 14.01 -2.32
CA SER A 180 -4.41 14.27 -3.73
C SER A 180 -4.96 13.17 -4.64
N PHE A 181 -4.85 11.91 -4.22
CA PHE A 181 -5.35 10.76 -4.96
C PHE A 181 -6.89 10.77 -5.05
N GLU A 182 -7.57 10.98 -3.92
CA GLU A 182 -9.03 11.09 -3.89
C GLU A 182 -9.55 12.28 -4.70
N SER A 183 -8.85 13.42 -4.67
CA SER A 183 -9.19 14.59 -5.50
C SER A 183 -9.03 14.29 -7.00
N TRP A 184 -8.00 13.55 -7.40
CA TRP A 184 -7.81 13.13 -8.78
C TRP A 184 -8.87 12.09 -9.23
N ARG A 185 -9.30 11.22 -8.32
CA ARG A 185 -10.34 10.25 -8.59
C ARG A 185 -11.72 10.90 -8.74
N TYR A 186 -12.03 11.88 -7.90
CA TYR A 186 -13.29 12.64 -7.95
C TYR A 186 -13.56 13.33 -9.30
N ILE A 187 -12.51 13.72 -10.03
CA ILE A 187 -12.62 14.38 -11.33
C ILE A 187 -12.70 13.40 -12.52
N GLN A 188 -12.58 12.09 -12.29
CA GLN A 188 -12.79 11.07 -13.32
C GLN A 188 -14.30 10.88 -13.60
N PRO A 189 -14.69 10.46 -14.82
CA PRO A 189 -16.09 10.14 -15.10
C PRO A 189 -16.57 9.02 -14.16
N PRO A 190 -17.70 9.19 -13.47
CA PRO A 190 -18.09 8.30 -12.38
C PRO A 190 -18.34 6.87 -12.90
N CYS A 191 -17.68 5.88 -12.31
CA CYS A 191 -18.15 4.50 -12.39
C CYS A 191 -19.36 4.31 -11.45
N GLN A 192 -20.18 3.28 -11.64
CA GLN A 192 -21.43 3.11 -10.85
C GLN A 192 -21.22 3.06 -9.32
N THR A 193 -20.00 2.75 -8.83
CA THR A 193 -19.66 2.77 -7.40
C THR A 193 -19.47 4.22 -6.94
N GLU A 194 -18.84 5.05 -7.77
CA GLU A 194 -18.69 6.49 -7.53
C GLU A 194 -20.02 7.24 -7.55
N GLU A 195 -21.05 6.75 -8.23
CA GLU A 195 -22.39 7.35 -8.21
C GLU A 195 -23.08 7.23 -6.83
N LEU A 196 -22.77 6.17 -6.05
CA LEU A 196 -23.19 6.04 -4.66
C LEU A 196 -22.31 6.85 -3.71
N MET A 197 -21.02 7.02 -4.02
CA MET A 197 -20.08 7.74 -3.16
C MET A 197 -20.13 9.27 -3.33
N ASN A 198 -20.40 9.75 -4.53
CA ASN A 198 -20.70 11.16 -4.81
C ASN A 198 -21.98 11.64 -4.11
N LYS A 199 -22.83 10.73 -3.63
CA LYS A 199 -23.97 11.06 -2.76
C LYS A 199 -23.56 11.26 -1.30
N CYS A 200 -22.45 10.66 -0.86
CA CYS A 200 -21.98 10.74 0.53
C CYS A 200 -21.02 11.91 0.77
N LEU A 201 -20.21 12.30 -0.23
CA LEU A 201 -19.10 13.23 -0.03
C LEU A 201 -19.25 14.48 -0.90
N PRO A 202 -19.69 15.64 -0.35
CA PRO A 202 -19.40 16.93 -0.94
C PRO A 202 -17.90 17.22 -0.75
N PHE A 203 -17.06 16.58 -1.58
CA PHE A 203 -15.59 16.54 -1.49
C PHE A 203 -14.93 17.91 -1.28
N GLY A 204 -15.54 18.98 -1.79
CA GLY A 204 -15.06 20.35 -1.64
C GLY A 204 -15.03 20.88 -0.20
N GLU A 205 -15.96 20.46 0.67
CA GLU A 205 -16.03 20.95 2.05
C GLU A 205 -15.12 20.17 3.01
N LEU A 206 -15.00 18.85 2.83
CA LEU A 206 -14.19 17.98 3.68
C LEU A 206 -12.69 18.24 3.50
N HIS A 207 -12.22 18.35 2.25
CA HIS A 207 -10.81 18.66 1.97
C HIS A 207 -10.38 20.01 2.58
N GLN A 208 -11.24 21.05 2.50
CA GLN A 208 -10.95 22.35 3.11
C GLN A 208 -11.02 22.34 4.63
N ASN A 209 -11.87 21.51 5.23
CA ASN A 209 -11.98 21.37 6.69
C ASN A 209 -10.80 20.59 7.26
N GLU A 210 -10.27 19.60 6.54
CA GLU A 210 -9.12 18.81 6.97
C GLU A 210 -7.81 19.58 6.81
N ILE A 211 -7.62 20.31 5.71
CA ILE A 211 -6.50 21.26 5.57
C ILE A 211 -6.53 22.30 6.69
N ARG A 212 -7.72 22.84 7.02
CA ARG A 212 -7.87 23.80 8.13
C ARG A 212 -7.56 23.18 9.50
N ARG A 213 -8.00 21.95 9.77
CA ARG A 213 -7.69 21.23 11.03
C ARG A 213 -6.20 20.94 11.16
N ASN A 214 -5.54 20.49 10.09
CA ASN A 214 -4.11 20.19 10.10
C ASN A 214 -3.26 21.45 10.20
N SER A 215 -3.71 22.58 9.63
CA SER A 215 -3.04 23.89 9.76
C SER A 215 -3.17 24.51 11.16
N ALA A 216 -4.14 24.08 11.97
CA ALA A 216 -4.39 24.61 13.31
C ALA A 216 -3.66 23.85 14.44
N MET A 217 -2.95 22.76 14.12
CA MET A 217 -2.14 21.97 15.07
C MET A 217 -0.61 22.24 14.94
N LEU A 218 -0.22 23.25 14.16
CA LEU A 218 1.15 23.81 14.08
C LEU A 218 1.21 25.11 14.88
#